data_AF-A0A9Q2BX40-F1
#
_entry.id   AF-A0A9Q2BX40-F1
#
_cell.length_a   1.000
_cell.length_b   1.000
_cell.length_c   1.000
_cell.angle_alpha   90.00
_cell.angle_beta   90.00
_cell.angle_gamma   90.00
#
_symmetry.space_group_name_H-M   'P 1'
#
loop_
_entity.id
_entity.type
_entity.pdbx_description
1 polymer ?
#
loop_
_entity_poly.entity_id
_entity_poly.type
_entity_poly.pdbx_seq_one_letter_code
_entity_poly.pdbx_strand_id
1 'polypeptide(L)'
;MDMKPSTQASQAAKPVTAEIKKIDLQAGKVTLKHGPIENLGMPAMTMAFPVKDAGSLKSFKEGDPVNAVFGQASGTATVPELRRR
;
A
#
# COMPACT_ATOMS: atom_id res chain seq x y z
N MET A 1 -3.04 -13.68 -28.67
CA MET A 1 -3.83 -12.62 -28.01
C MET A 1 -4.65 -13.38 -26.95
N ASP A 2 -4.49 -13.26 -25.63
CA ASP A 2 -4.17 -12.11 -24.78
C ASP A 2 -3.54 -12.56 -23.45
N MET A 3 -2.36 -12.03 -23.12
CA MET A 3 -1.75 -12.17 -21.80
C MET A 3 -2.53 -11.33 -20.78
N LYS A 4 -3.29 -11.96 -19.88
CA LYS A 4 -3.63 -11.36 -18.58
C LYS A 4 -2.63 -11.89 -17.55
N PRO A 5 -1.67 -11.07 -17.07
CA PRO A 5 -0.81 -11.51 -15.99
C PRO A 5 -1.67 -11.73 -14.74
N SER A 6 -1.58 -12.96 -14.22
CA SER A 6 -1.66 -13.32 -12.81
C SER A 6 -1.93 -12.13 -11.87
N THR A 7 -3.20 -11.86 -11.58
CA THR A 7 -3.55 -11.13 -10.37
C THR A 7 -4.18 -12.16 -9.44
N GLN A 8 -3.34 -12.75 -8.61
CA GLN A 8 -3.76 -13.52 -7.46
C GLN A 8 -4.54 -12.56 -6.56
N ALA A 9 -5.85 -12.50 -6.79
CA ALA A 9 -6.82 -11.76 -5.99
C ALA A 9 -6.95 -12.48 -4.63
N SER A 10 -5.93 -12.34 -3.80
CA SER A 10 -6.00 -12.71 -2.40
C SER A 10 -6.93 -11.71 -1.72
N GLN A 11 -8.23 -12.07 -1.65
CA GLN A 11 -9.30 -11.40 -0.88
C GLN A 11 -9.27 -9.87 -0.90
N ALA A 12 -10.19 -9.27 -1.66
CA ALA A 12 -10.36 -7.82 -1.81
C ALA A 12 -10.44 -7.08 -0.45
N ALA A 13 -9.29 -6.77 0.15
CA ALA A 13 -9.18 -5.85 1.26
C ALA A 13 -9.57 -4.47 0.73
N LYS A 14 -10.43 -3.79 1.48
CA LYS A 14 -10.97 -2.50 1.04
C LYS A 14 -9.81 -1.51 0.89
N PRO A 15 -9.74 -0.75 -0.22
CA PRO A 15 -8.76 0.30 -0.34
C PRO A 15 -8.99 1.33 0.77
N VAL A 16 -7.95 1.59 1.57
CA VAL A 16 -7.97 2.58 2.63
C VAL A 16 -7.32 3.85 2.10
N THR A 17 -7.98 4.98 2.32
CA THR A 17 -7.41 6.27 1.96
C THR A 17 -6.16 6.52 2.80
N ALA A 18 -5.07 6.82 2.12
CA ALA A 18 -3.79 7.14 2.72
C ALA A 18 -3.12 8.29 1.98
N GLU A 19 -2.18 8.94 2.64
CA GLU A 19 -1.34 9.98 2.04
C GLU A 19 0.12 9.55 2.16
N ILE A 20 0.87 9.67 1.07
CA ILE A 20 2.30 9.38 1.10
C ILE A 20 3.00 10.48 1.88
N LYS A 21 3.58 10.12 3.02
CA LYS A 21 4.37 11.04 3.84
C LYS A 21 5.85 10.97 3.49
N LYS A 22 6.34 9.78 3.13
CA LYS A 22 7.73 9.54 2.75
C LYS A 22 7.87 8.30 1.90
N ILE A 23 8.74 8.33 0.90
CA ILE A 23 9.06 7.18 0.06
C ILE A 23 10.50 6.77 0.32
N ASP A 24 10.71 5.52 0.74
CA ASP A 24 12.04 4.93 0.95
C ASP A 24 12.29 3.82 -0.07
N LEU A 25 12.79 4.22 -1.24
CA LEU A 25 13.11 3.29 -2.33
C LEU A 25 14.28 2.37 -1.99
N GLN A 26 15.17 2.79 -1.08
CA GLN A 26 16.33 1.99 -0.68
C GLN A 26 15.91 0.83 0.24
N ALA A 27 15.02 1.10 1.20
CA ALA A 27 14.48 0.10 2.10
C ALA A 27 13.27 -0.65 1.51
N GLY A 28 12.71 -0.21 0.38
CA GLY A 28 11.49 -0.76 -0.21
C GLY A 28 10.25 -0.51 0.66
N LYS A 29 10.19 0.66 1.31
CA LYS A 29 9.11 1.02 2.25
C LYS A 29 8.50 2.36 1.88
N VAL A 30 7.24 2.54 2.24
CA VAL A 30 6.52 3.81 2.08
C VAL A 30 5.88 4.19 3.42
N THR A 31 6.18 5.40 3.88
CA THR A 31 5.50 5.99 5.02
C THR A 31 4.19 6.55 4.54
N LEU A 32 3.10 5.96 5.00
CA LEU A 32 1.74 6.33 4.65
C LEU A 32 1.04 6.84 5.90
N LYS A 33 0.42 8.01 5.82
CA LYS A 33 -0.61 8.43 6.76
C LYS A 33 -1.91 7.82 6.32
N HIS A 34 -2.25 6.65 6.86
CA HIS A 34 -3.45 5.93 6.50
C HIS A 34 -4.62 6.33 7.40
N GLY A 35 -5.82 6.26 6.83
CA GLY A 35 -7.07 6.28 7.58
C GLY A 35 -7.28 5.00 8.40
N PRO A 36 -8.42 4.86 9.08
CA PRO A 36 -8.72 3.65 9.83
C PRO A 36 -8.75 2.43 8.89
N ILE A 37 -7.97 1.40 9.22
CA ILE A 37 -7.94 0.13 8.51
C ILE A 37 -8.82 -0.85 9.28
N GLU A 38 -10.10 -0.88 8.92
CA GLU A 38 -11.08 -1.76 9.58
C GLU A 38 -10.70 -3.24 9.49
N ASN A 39 -10.07 -3.66 8.38
CA ASN A 39 -9.67 -5.04 8.15
C ASN A 39 -8.60 -5.54 9.15
N LEU A 40 -7.72 -4.64 9.60
CA LEU A 40 -6.65 -4.93 10.55
C LEU A 40 -6.95 -4.39 11.96
N GLY A 41 -8.11 -3.73 12.17
CA GLY A 41 -8.45 -3.06 13.42
C GLY A 41 -7.51 -1.90 13.79
N MET A 42 -6.82 -1.30 12.81
CA MET A 42 -5.87 -0.21 13.06
C MET A 42 -6.54 1.16 12.92
N PRO A 43 -6.37 2.08 13.89
CA PRO A 43 -6.86 3.45 13.74
C PRO A 43 -6.07 4.21 12.68
N ALA A 44 -6.52 5.42 12.35
CA ALA A 44 -5.76 6.31 11.47
C ALA A 44 -4.42 6.66 12.11
N MET A 45 -3.31 6.25 11.48
CA MET A 45 -1.96 6.51 11.98
C MET A 45 -0.98 6.68 10.82
N THR A 46 0.22 7.18 11.14
CA THR A 46 1.31 7.33 10.16
C THR A 46 2.36 6.28 10.43
N MET A 47 2.52 5.34 9.51
CA MET A 47 3.46 4.23 9.68
C MET A 47 4.14 3.87 8.35
N ALA A 48 5.35 3.35 8.43
CA ALA A 48 6.09 2.86 7.28
C ALA A 48 5.72 1.41 6.98
N PHE A 49 5.16 1.17 5.80
CA PHE A 49 4.82 -0.16 5.34
C PHE A 49 5.78 -0.61 4.23
N PRO A 50 6.25 -1.86 4.27
CA PRO A 50 6.95 -2.45 3.14
C PRO A 50 6.00 -2.61 1.96
N VAL A 51 6.49 -2.27 0.77
CA VAL A 51 5.81 -2.55 -0.49
C VAL A 51 6.38 -3.80 -1.12
N LYS A 52 5.55 -4.49 -1.90
CA LYS A 52 6.01 -5.65 -2.67
C LYS A 52 6.90 -5.24 -3.84
N ASP A 53 6.63 -4.08 -4.44
CA ASP A 53 7.38 -3.56 -5.58
C ASP A 53 7.78 -2.10 -5.33
N ALA A 54 9.08 -1.85 -5.13
CA ALA A 54 9.61 -0.50 -4.95
C ALA A 54 9.56 0.33 -6.25
N GLY A 55 9.50 -0.32 -7.42
CA GLY A 55 9.35 0.36 -8.71
C GLY A 55 8.05 1.15 -8.79
N SER A 56 6.96 0.58 -8.25
CA SER A 56 5.63 1.18 -8.20
C SER A 56 5.64 2.51 -7.44
N LEU A 57 6.49 2.66 -6.41
CA LEU A 57 6.61 3.88 -5.62
C LEU A 57 7.17 5.06 -6.43
N LYS A 58 7.94 4.82 -7.49
CA LYS A 58 8.50 5.89 -8.35
C LYS A 58 7.41 6.70 -9.07
N SER A 59 6.23 6.11 -9.25
CA SER A 59 5.07 6.76 -9.86
C SER A 59 4.34 7.70 -8.89
N PHE A 60 4.74 7.69 -7.62
CA PHE A 60 4.16 8.51 -6.57
C PHE A 60 5.18 9.48 -5.98
N LYS A 61 4.68 10.43 -5.19
CA LYS A 61 5.48 11.46 -4.53
C LYS A 61 4.98 11.69 -3.12
N GLU A 62 5.81 12.30 -2.30
CA GLU A 62 5.41 12.78 -0.97
C GLU A 62 4.29 13.83 -1.11
N GLY A 63 3.25 13.69 -0.29
CA GLY A 63 2.01 14.47 -0.33
C GLY A 63 0.94 13.94 -1.29
N ASP A 64 1.19 12.87 -2.06
CA ASP A 64 0.19 12.34 -2.98
C ASP A 64 -0.90 11.57 -2.20
N PRO A 65 -2.20 11.89 -2.39
CA PRO A 65 -3.28 11.10 -1.84
C PRO A 65 -3.44 9.81 -2.66
N VAL A 66 -3.46 8.69 -1.95
CA VAL A 66 -3.51 7.35 -2.54
C VAL A 66 -4.54 6.49 -1.81
N ASN A 67 -4.99 5.45 -2.50
CA ASN A 67 -5.77 4.38 -1.93
C ASN A 67 -4.85 3.17 -1.80
N ALA A 68 -4.47 2.84 -0.57
CA ALA A 68 -3.59 1.71 -0.26
C ALA A 68 -4.43 0.53 0.22
N VAL A 69 -4.17 -0.64 -0.36
CA VAL A 69 -4.73 -1.90 0.13
C VAL A 69 -3.73 -2.49 1.10
N PHE A 70 -4.14 -2.66 2.35
CA PHE A 70 -3.31 -3.27 3.39
C PHE A 70 -3.60 -4.77 3.44
N GLY A 71 -2.55 -5.57 3.31
CA GLY A 71 -2.59 -7.02 3.46
C GLY A 71 -1.67 -7.46 4.58
N GLN A 72 -1.88 -8.66 5.10
CA GLN A 72 -0.98 -9.27 6.07
C GLN A 72 -0.24 -10.42 5.40
N ALA A 73 1.09 -10.31 5.30
CA ALA A 73 1.95 -11.36 4.79
C ALA A 73 2.85 -11.84 5.92
N SER A 74 2.81 -13.14 6.24
CA SER A 74 3.63 -13.74 7.30
C SER A 74 3.53 -13.00 8.66
N GLY A 75 2.33 -12.53 9.02
CA GLY A 75 2.09 -11.79 10.26
C GLY A 75 2.53 -10.32 10.25
N THR A 76 3.06 -9.81 9.13
CA THR A 76 3.46 -8.40 8.99
C THR A 76 2.52 -7.67 8.04
N ALA A 77 2.10 -6.46 8.42
CA ALA A 77 1.32 -5.60 7.55
C ALA A 77 2.17 -5.13 6.35
N THR A 78 1.66 -5.34 5.15
CA THR A 78 2.30 -5.02 3.87
C THR A 78 1.32 -4.27 2.99
N VAL A 79 1.82 -3.47 2.05
CA VAL A 79 0.97 -2.84 1.04
C VAL A 79 1.19 -3.56 -0.29
N PRO A 80 0.36 -4.57 -0.61
CA PRO A 80 0.41 -5.26 -1.90
C PRO A 80 0.00 -4.37 -3.07
N GLU A 81 -0.86 -3.37 -2.84
CA GLU A 81 -1.38 -2.52 -3.91
C GLU A 81 -1.54 -1.06 -3.45
N LEU A 82 -0.98 -0.13 -4.22
CA LEU A 82 -1.26 1.30 -4.12
C LEU A 82 -1.92 1.76 -5.42
N ARG A 83 -3.00 2.53 -5.30
CA ARG A 83 -3.62 3.25 -6.42
C ARG A 83 -3.64 4.74 -6.14
N ARG A 84 -3.44 5.57 -7.16
CA ARG A 84 -3.66 7.02 -7.03
C ARG A 84 -5.17 7.27 -6.89
N ARG A 85 -5.51 8.23 -6.03
CA ARG A 85 -6.90 8.67 -5.85
C ARG A 85 -7.30 9.66 -6.93
#